data_AF-A0A7R9VWC3-F1
#
_entry.id   AF-A0A7R9VWC3-F1
#
_cell.length_a   1.000
_cell.length_b   1.000
_cell.length_c   1.000
_cell.angle_alpha   90.00
_cell.angle_beta   90.00
_cell.angle_gamma   90.00
#
_symmetry.space_group_name_H-M   'P 1'
#
loop_
_entity.id
_entity.type
_entity.pdbx_description
1 polymer ?
#
loop_
_entity_poly.entity_id
_entity_poly.type
_entity_poly.pdbx_seq_one_letter_code
_entity_poly.pdbx_strand_id
1 'polypeptide(L)'
;MHDTAMGRDSTTVVKDASKTEPKASKPSRVMTSEYAATPRGAWLMDLLRASPIPGLPDVRRAALRESCRVAPDESALKELFLDAVTGSPHVPDGSKNALAEIILCDRWSELPGAALCEFDPLDQRGTNVGRGDPFEEFRSMALSVFTKSRKVSRLPIDRRRELGTAILSTGTREELMEVMMASLEVAQTLDEESRLKIANDVLEGQFHRLLLPDRFDCDEPPRRGAAARSEGMNPGASVPTVLGAAEEDDCDEEECPICLGARDVANARVLPCGHGFCEECILDWSRAHGCPFPCPVCRAPCQPGPGGIVNDENGGPRTSPSQSIVHELLGIFGT
;
A
#
# COMPACT_ATOMS: atom_id res chain seq x y z
N MET A 1 -91.48 -24.86 -2.97
CA MET A 1 -90.80 -23.92 -3.89
C MET A 1 -89.45 -23.61 -3.27
N HIS A 2 -88.28 -23.91 -3.80
CA HIS A 2 -87.80 -24.84 -4.82
C HIS A 2 -86.30 -24.96 -4.48
N ASP A 3 -85.77 -26.18 -4.42
CA ASP A 3 -84.34 -26.46 -4.51
C ASP A 3 -83.76 -25.87 -5.81
N THR A 4 -82.44 -25.60 -5.82
CA THR A 4 -81.45 -26.14 -6.79
C THR A 4 -80.27 -25.18 -7.07
N ALA A 5 -79.08 -25.81 -7.24
CA ALA A 5 -77.93 -25.44 -8.08
C ALA A 5 -76.82 -24.54 -7.50
N MET A 6 -75.60 -25.10 -7.34
CA MET A 6 -74.43 -25.02 -8.26
C MET A 6 -73.56 -23.81 -7.89
N GLY A 7 -72.24 -23.82 -7.84
CA GLY A 7 -71.15 -24.74 -8.13
C GLY A 7 -69.89 -23.89 -7.96
N ARG A 8 -68.79 -24.44 -7.43
CA ARG A 8 -67.49 -23.73 -7.47
C ARG A 8 -66.37 -24.70 -7.80
N ASP A 9 -65.74 -24.37 -8.91
CA ASP A 9 -64.66 -25.06 -9.57
C ASP A 9 -63.40 -25.14 -8.70
N SER A 10 -62.81 -26.33 -8.68
CA SER A 10 -61.47 -26.58 -8.20
C SER A 10 -60.49 -26.28 -9.31
N THR A 11 -59.75 -25.17 -9.20
CA THR A 11 -58.61 -24.87 -10.07
C THR A 11 -57.33 -25.36 -9.39
N THR A 12 -56.76 -26.43 -9.95
CA THR A 12 -55.46 -27.00 -9.62
C THR A 12 -54.35 -26.05 -10.07
N VAL A 13 -53.61 -25.49 -9.12
CA VAL A 13 -52.36 -24.76 -9.37
C VAL A 13 -51.25 -25.78 -9.59
N VAL A 14 -50.78 -25.88 -10.84
CA VAL A 14 -49.59 -26.65 -11.24
C VAL A 14 -48.37 -25.88 -10.74
N LYS A 15 -47.57 -26.54 -9.88
CA LYS A 15 -46.26 -26.05 -9.42
C LYS A 15 -45.24 -26.24 -10.55
N ASP A 16 -44.77 -25.14 -11.12
CA ASP A 16 -43.60 -25.15 -12.00
C ASP A 16 -42.34 -25.47 -11.19
N ALA A 17 -41.64 -26.51 -11.64
CA ALA A 17 -40.38 -26.97 -11.09
C ALA A 17 -39.25 -26.02 -11.50
N SER A 18 -38.73 -25.29 -10.51
CA SER A 18 -37.52 -24.48 -10.62
C SER A 18 -36.34 -25.34 -11.05
N LYS A 19 -35.86 -25.08 -12.27
CA LYS A 19 -34.65 -25.65 -12.87
C LYS A 19 -33.43 -25.06 -12.14
N THR A 20 -32.84 -25.82 -11.24
CA THR A 20 -31.56 -25.49 -10.59
C THR A 20 -30.41 -25.67 -11.58
N GLU A 21 -29.85 -24.56 -12.05
CA GLU A 21 -28.58 -24.56 -12.79
C GLU A 21 -27.41 -24.89 -11.84
N PRO A 22 -26.43 -25.71 -12.27
CA PRO A 22 -25.25 -25.99 -11.46
C PRO A 22 -24.34 -24.76 -11.44
N LYS A 23 -24.20 -24.16 -10.25
CA LYS A 23 -23.19 -23.13 -9.98
C LYS A 23 -21.80 -23.73 -10.26
N ALA A 24 -21.13 -23.19 -11.27
CA ALA A 24 -19.72 -23.45 -11.52
C ALA A 24 -18.93 -23.11 -10.25
N SER A 25 -18.34 -24.12 -9.62
CA SER A 25 -17.42 -23.94 -8.50
C SER A 25 -16.19 -23.20 -9.01
N LYS A 26 -16.05 -21.92 -8.67
CA LYS A 26 -14.77 -21.22 -8.82
C LYS A 26 -13.71 -22.00 -8.03
N PRO A 27 -12.53 -22.28 -8.60
CA PRO A 27 -11.45 -22.88 -7.83
C PRO A 27 -11.06 -21.88 -6.74
N SER A 28 -11.37 -22.24 -5.49
CA SER A 28 -10.80 -21.59 -4.31
C SER A 28 -9.31 -21.89 -4.33
N ARG A 29 -8.52 -20.96 -4.88
CA ARG A 29 -7.07 -21.00 -4.84
C ARG A 29 -6.66 -20.69 -3.41
N VAL A 30 -6.62 -21.73 -2.59
CA VAL A 30 -6.04 -21.67 -1.25
C VAL A 30 -4.59 -21.22 -1.41
N MET A 31 -4.32 -19.97 -1.01
CA MET A 31 -2.99 -19.37 -1.01
C MET A 31 -2.18 -19.98 0.13
N THR A 32 -1.70 -21.21 -0.02
CA THR A 32 -0.74 -21.78 0.91
C THR A 32 0.58 -22.05 0.20
N SER A 33 1.65 -21.60 0.86
CA SER A 33 3.04 -22.04 0.69
C SER A 33 3.80 -21.48 -0.51
N GLU A 34 4.78 -20.63 -0.19
CA GLU A 34 5.99 -20.30 -0.97
C GLU A 34 5.83 -20.34 -2.50
N TYR A 35 5.35 -19.25 -3.08
CA TYR A 35 5.45 -19.05 -4.53
C TYR A 35 6.94 -19.02 -4.91
N ALA A 36 7.42 -20.13 -5.49
CA ALA A 36 8.71 -20.17 -6.14
C ALA A 36 8.65 -19.24 -7.34
N ALA A 37 9.18 -18.02 -7.16
CA ALA A 37 9.25 -17.05 -8.25
C ALA A 37 9.91 -17.71 -9.46
N THR A 38 9.33 -17.50 -10.64
CA THR A 38 9.96 -17.91 -11.90
C THR A 38 11.38 -17.31 -11.96
N PRO A 39 12.36 -17.95 -12.64
CA PRO A 39 13.70 -17.38 -12.76
C PRO A 39 13.68 -15.92 -13.27
N ARG A 40 12.75 -15.62 -14.17
CA ARG A 40 12.52 -14.27 -14.67
C ARG A 40 11.88 -13.35 -13.65
N GLY A 41 10.91 -13.81 -12.87
CA GLY A 41 10.33 -13.06 -11.75
C GLY A 41 11.39 -12.72 -10.70
N ALA A 42 12.29 -13.66 -10.38
CA ALA A 42 13.41 -13.42 -9.48
C ALA A 42 14.36 -12.33 -10.01
N TRP A 43 14.76 -12.44 -11.28
CA TRP A 43 15.60 -11.43 -11.93
C TRP A 43 14.93 -10.03 -11.95
N LEU A 44 13.63 -9.95 -12.24
CA LEU A 44 12.89 -8.69 -12.21
C LEU A 44 12.79 -8.10 -10.81
N MET A 45 12.57 -8.93 -9.79
CA MET A 45 12.58 -8.46 -8.39
C MET A 45 13.94 -7.92 -7.98
N ASP A 46 15.04 -8.54 -8.43
CA ASP A 46 16.39 -8.05 -8.19
C ASP A 46 16.64 -6.73 -8.95
N LEU A 47 16.17 -6.60 -10.19
CA LEU A 47 16.22 -5.35 -10.95
C LEU A 47 15.46 -4.21 -10.25
N LEU A 48 14.23 -4.48 -9.79
CA LEU A 48 13.39 -3.56 -9.01
C LEU A 48 13.93 -3.30 -7.59
N ARG A 49 14.99 -3.99 -7.16
CA ARG A 49 15.67 -3.72 -5.89
C ARG A 49 16.94 -2.90 -6.13
N ALA A 50 17.71 -3.26 -7.16
CA ALA A 50 19.02 -2.70 -7.44
C ALA A 50 18.96 -1.34 -8.13
N SER A 51 17.97 -1.09 -9.00
CA SER A 51 17.90 0.14 -9.76
C SER A 51 16.66 0.93 -9.39
N PRO A 52 16.80 2.18 -8.88
CA PRO A 52 15.70 3.12 -8.98
C PRO A 52 15.48 3.35 -10.47
N ILE A 53 14.32 2.95 -10.98
CA ILE A 53 13.88 3.38 -12.31
C ILE A 53 13.59 4.88 -12.15
N PRO A 54 14.32 5.78 -12.85
CA PRO A 54 14.14 7.22 -12.67
C PRO A 54 12.67 7.61 -12.85
N GLY A 55 12.13 8.33 -11.86
CA GLY A 55 10.75 8.79 -11.87
C GLY A 55 9.69 7.75 -11.47
N LEU A 56 10.07 6.50 -11.14
CA LEU A 56 9.15 5.51 -10.60
C LEU A 56 9.12 5.57 -9.06
N PRO A 57 7.97 5.93 -8.44
CA PRO A 57 7.86 6.03 -6.98
C PRO A 57 8.20 4.72 -6.27
N ASP A 58 8.75 4.84 -5.06
CA ASP A 58 9.17 3.67 -4.26
C ASP A 58 7.99 2.76 -3.90
N VAL A 59 6.82 3.33 -3.59
CA VAL A 59 5.58 2.58 -3.37
C VAL A 59 5.21 1.72 -4.58
N ARG A 60 5.40 2.26 -5.79
CA ARG A 60 5.13 1.55 -7.05
C ARG A 60 6.11 0.43 -7.30
N ARG A 61 7.38 0.66 -6.99
CA ARG A 61 8.42 -0.36 -7.06
C ARG A 61 8.15 -1.50 -6.09
N ALA A 62 7.75 -1.19 -4.85
CA ALA A 62 7.40 -2.18 -3.83
C ALA A 62 6.17 -3.01 -4.25
N ALA A 63 5.10 -2.35 -4.73
CA ALA A 63 3.89 -3.03 -5.19
C ALA A 63 4.16 -3.93 -6.41
N LEU A 64 4.95 -3.46 -7.38
CA LEU A 64 5.34 -4.26 -8.54
C LEU A 64 6.17 -5.48 -8.15
N ARG A 65 7.15 -5.31 -7.26
CA ARG A 65 7.97 -6.41 -6.75
C ARG A 65 7.10 -7.48 -6.11
N GLU A 66 6.13 -7.07 -5.31
CA GLU A 66 5.22 -8.01 -4.68
C GLU A 66 4.27 -8.68 -5.68
N SER A 67 3.77 -7.97 -6.67
CA SER A 67 2.99 -8.59 -7.75
C SER A 67 3.82 -9.62 -8.54
N CYS A 68 5.10 -9.34 -8.79
CA CYS A 68 6.00 -10.29 -9.45
C CYS A 68 6.19 -11.58 -8.62
N ARG A 69 6.22 -11.46 -7.29
CA ARG A 69 6.37 -12.59 -6.37
C ARG A 69 5.18 -13.55 -6.42
N VAL A 70 3.97 -13.04 -6.65
CA VAL A 70 2.73 -13.84 -6.70
C VAL A 70 2.40 -14.35 -8.11
N ALA A 71 3.08 -13.83 -9.15
CA ALA A 71 2.86 -14.23 -10.53
C ALA A 71 3.12 -15.75 -10.72
N PRO A 72 2.12 -16.52 -11.20
CA PRO A 72 2.24 -17.99 -11.28
C PRO A 72 3.17 -18.46 -12.41
N ASP A 73 3.32 -17.67 -13.47
CA ASP A 73 4.08 -18.04 -14.66
C ASP A 73 4.60 -16.80 -15.41
N GLU A 74 5.40 -17.03 -16.46
CA GLU A 74 5.98 -15.96 -17.28
C GLU A 74 4.93 -15.18 -18.08
N SER A 75 3.79 -15.77 -18.42
CA SER A 75 2.72 -15.10 -19.15
C SER A 75 2.03 -14.06 -18.25
N ALA A 76 1.70 -14.45 -17.02
CA ALA A 76 1.17 -13.55 -16.01
C ALA A 76 2.15 -12.42 -15.70
N LEU A 77 3.46 -12.70 -15.69
CA LEU A 77 4.49 -11.68 -15.51
C LEU A 77 4.54 -10.69 -16.69
N LYS A 78 4.39 -11.15 -17.93
CA LYS A 78 4.28 -10.27 -19.11
C LYS A 78 3.06 -9.35 -19.01
N GLU A 79 1.90 -9.93 -18.72
CA GLU A 79 0.65 -9.17 -18.61
C GLU A 79 0.76 -8.11 -17.52
N LEU A 80 1.30 -8.48 -16.35
CA LEU A 80 1.59 -7.56 -15.25
C LEU A 80 2.48 -6.40 -15.69
N PHE A 81 3.61 -6.67 -16.36
CA PHE A 81 4.51 -5.59 -16.79
C PHE A 81 3.93 -4.73 -17.91
N LEU A 82 3.18 -5.31 -18.84
CA LEU A 82 2.47 -4.55 -19.87
C LEU A 82 1.42 -3.63 -19.22
N ASP A 83 0.64 -4.13 -18.28
CA ASP A 83 -0.34 -3.35 -17.53
C ASP A 83 0.36 -2.22 -16.75
N ALA A 84 1.44 -2.54 -16.05
CA ALA A 84 2.23 -1.59 -15.30
C ALA A 84 2.82 -0.47 -16.17
N VAL A 85 3.36 -0.80 -17.35
CA VAL A 85 3.98 0.16 -18.28
C VAL A 85 2.91 1.02 -18.96
N THR A 86 1.84 0.39 -19.46
CA THR A 86 0.79 1.09 -20.21
C THR A 86 -0.04 2.00 -19.32
N GLY A 87 -0.36 1.55 -18.11
CA GLY A 87 -1.12 2.29 -17.11
C GLY A 87 -0.30 3.28 -16.26
N SER A 88 1.03 3.32 -16.40
CA SER A 88 1.84 4.23 -15.59
C SER A 88 1.83 5.66 -16.13
N PRO A 89 1.54 6.67 -15.28
CA PRO A 89 1.75 8.08 -15.61
C PRO A 89 3.24 8.47 -15.58
N HIS A 90 4.11 7.64 -14.98
CA HIS A 90 5.54 7.90 -14.84
C HIS A 90 6.35 7.44 -16.05
N VAL A 91 5.78 6.59 -16.89
CA VAL A 91 6.44 6.15 -18.13
C VAL A 91 6.06 7.12 -19.24
N PRO A 92 7.01 7.80 -19.90
CA PRO A 92 6.70 8.68 -21.02
C PRO A 92 6.01 7.93 -22.15
N ASP A 93 5.00 8.53 -22.80
CA ASP A 93 4.22 7.86 -23.85
C ASP A 93 5.10 7.40 -25.04
N GLY A 94 6.16 8.15 -25.36
CA GLY A 94 7.13 7.77 -26.39
C GLY A 94 7.95 6.52 -26.02
N SER A 95 8.06 6.20 -24.74
CA SER A 95 8.79 5.04 -24.22
C SER A 95 7.90 3.83 -24.00
N LYS A 96 6.58 4.02 -23.79
CA LYS A 96 5.61 2.93 -23.57
C LYS A 96 5.62 1.89 -24.69
N ASN A 97 5.63 2.33 -25.95
CA ASN A 97 5.65 1.42 -27.10
C ASN A 97 6.94 0.60 -27.18
N ALA A 98 8.09 1.23 -26.94
CA ALA A 98 9.38 0.55 -26.95
C ALA A 98 9.48 -0.48 -25.81
N LEU A 99 9.04 -0.12 -24.60
CA LEU A 99 8.99 -1.03 -23.46
C LEU A 99 8.01 -2.18 -23.69
N ALA A 100 6.83 -1.90 -24.25
CA ALA A 100 5.86 -2.94 -24.60
C ALA A 100 6.42 -3.92 -25.63
N GLU A 101 7.13 -3.42 -26.65
CA GLU A 101 7.79 -4.27 -27.66
C GLU A 101 8.87 -5.16 -27.03
N ILE A 102 9.70 -4.61 -26.12
CA ILE A 102 10.70 -5.38 -25.38
C ILE A 102 10.06 -6.52 -24.59
N ILE A 103 8.96 -6.24 -23.88
CA ILE A 103 8.24 -7.23 -23.08
C ILE A 103 7.59 -8.31 -23.97
N LEU A 104 6.92 -7.91 -25.05
CA LEU A 104 6.24 -8.83 -25.97
C LEU A 104 7.22 -9.74 -26.72
N CYS A 105 8.42 -9.24 -27.04
CA CYS A 105 9.47 -10.00 -27.72
C CYS A 105 10.40 -10.78 -26.78
N ASP A 106 10.10 -10.86 -25.48
CA ASP A 106 10.95 -11.53 -24.48
C ASP A 106 12.38 -10.97 -24.36
N ARG A 107 12.60 -9.71 -24.73
CA ARG A 107 13.92 -9.06 -24.71
C ARG A 107 14.24 -8.43 -23.36
N TRP A 108 13.93 -9.11 -22.27
CA TRP A 108 13.99 -8.59 -20.90
C TRP A 108 15.34 -7.96 -20.51
N SER A 109 16.44 -8.46 -21.06
CA SER A 109 17.78 -7.89 -20.86
C SER A 109 17.95 -6.47 -21.39
N GLU A 110 17.12 -6.03 -22.33
CA GLU A 110 17.13 -4.67 -22.91
C GLU A 110 16.35 -3.67 -22.05
N LEU A 111 15.54 -4.15 -21.09
CA LEU A 111 14.66 -3.32 -20.28
C LEU A 111 15.41 -2.24 -19.46
N PRO A 112 16.56 -2.51 -18.82
CA PRO A 112 17.31 -1.47 -18.12
C PRO A 112 17.76 -0.33 -19.05
N GLY A 113 18.26 -0.67 -20.25
CA GLY A 113 18.71 0.32 -21.23
C GLY A 113 17.56 1.13 -21.85
N ALA A 114 16.38 0.53 -21.99
CA ALA A 114 15.18 1.21 -22.48
C ALA A 114 14.48 2.06 -21.40
N ALA A 115 14.64 1.72 -20.13
CA ALA A 115 14.06 2.43 -18.99
C ALA A 115 14.84 3.70 -18.59
N LEU A 116 15.79 4.16 -19.42
CA LEU A 116 16.68 5.30 -19.15
C LEU A 116 17.54 5.13 -17.88
N CYS A 117 17.75 3.89 -17.42
CA CYS A 117 18.68 3.58 -16.34
C CYS A 117 20.07 3.26 -16.92
N GLU A 118 21.12 3.93 -16.45
CA GLU A 118 22.46 3.35 -16.51
C GLU A 118 22.53 2.23 -15.46
N PHE A 119 22.11 1.03 -15.85
CA PHE A 119 22.32 -0.16 -15.03
C PHE A 119 23.75 -0.66 -15.27
N ASP A 120 24.66 -0.43 -14.32
CA ASP A 120 25.99 -1.06 -14.34
C ASP A 120 25.90 -2.46 -13.69
N PRO A 121 26.00 -3.56 -14.47
CA PRO A 121 25.92 -4.90 -13.93
C PRO A 121 27.08 -5.25 -12.98
N LEU A 122 28.15 -4.45 -12.94
CA LEU A 122 29.35 -4.71 -12.15
C LEU A 122 29.36 -4.02 -10.77
N ASP A 123 28.41 -3.12 -10.48
CA ASP A 123 28.28 -2.48 -9.16
C ASP A 123 27.50 -3.34 -8.15
N GLN A 124 27.69 -4.65 -8.23
CA GLN A 124 27.20 -5.64 -7.26
C GLN A 124 28.00 -5.64 -5.95
N ARG A 125 28.91 -4.68 -5.77
CA ARG A 125 29.73 -4.56 -4.56
C ARG A 125 28.96 -3.81 -3.46
N GLY A 126 28.16 -4.56 -2.72
CA GLY A 126 28.18 -4.37 -1.27
C GLY A 126 26.93 -3.84 -0.59
N THR A 127 25.73 -3.99 -1.14
CA THR A 127 24.55 -4.06 -0.27
C THR A 127 24.18 -5.53 -0.07
N ASN A 128 24.89 -6.17 0.87
CA ASN A 128 24.36 -7.30 1.63
C ASN A 128 23.18 -6.80 2.51
N VAL A 129 22.21 -6.11 1.91
CA VAL A 129 20.88 -5.94 2.48
C VAL A 129 20.32 -7.35 2.37
N GLY A 130 20.51 -8.12 3.44
CA GLY A 130 20.09 -9.50 3.54
C GLY A 130 18.69 -9.61 2.94
N ARG A 131 18.51 -10.60 2.07
CA ARG A 131 17.22 -10.93 1.46
C ARG A 131 16.20 -10.92 2.60
N GLY A 132 15.43 -9.84 2.70
CA GLY A 132 14.59 -9.56 3.86
C GLY A 132 13.58 -10.67 4.03
N ASP A 133 13.03 -10.81 5.23
CA ASP A 133 11.88 -11.68 5.44
C ASP A 133 10.80 -11.31 4.40
N PRO A 134 10.36 -12.24 3.53
CA PRO A 134 9.35 -11.95 2.51
C PRO A 134 8.08 -11.33 3.10
N PHE A 135 7.74 -11.69 4.34
CA PHE A 135 6.61 -11.10 5.03
C PHE A 135 6.85 -9.65 5.43
N GLU A 136 8.04 -9.30 5.93
CA GLU A 136 8.39 -7.91 6.26
C GLU A 136 8.43 -7.03 5.01
N GLU A 137 8.91 -7.56 3.88
CA GLU A 137 8.83 -6.84 2.59
C GLU A 137 7.36 -6.60 2.17
N PHE A 138 6.49 -7.60 2.35
CA PHE A 138 5.05 -7.47 2.07
C PHE A 138 4.35 -6.45 2.97
N ARG A 139 4.64 -6.50 4.27
CA ARG A 139 4.15 -5.53 5.25
C ARG A 139 4.62 -4.12 4.93
N SER A 140 5.90 -3.96 4.60
CA SER A 140 6.47 -2.66 4.21
C SER A 140 5.78 -2.11 2.98
N MET A 141 5.50 -2.96 1.98
CA MET A 141 4.71 -2.56 0.80
C MET A 141 3.31 -2.10 1.21
N ALA A 142 2.59 -2.88 2.01
CA ALA A 142 1.25 -2.52 2.46
C ALA A 142 1.23 -1.18 3.20
N LEU A 143 2.14 -0.98 4.17
CA LEU A 143 2.28 0.29 4.89
C LEU A 143 2.54 1.46 3.96
N SER A 144 3.42 1.30 2.97
CA SER A 144 3.70 2.33 1.97
C SER A 144 2.45 2.67 1.14
N VAL A 145 1.69 1.67 0.68
CA VAL A 145 0.42 1.88 -0.04
C VAL A 145 -0.58 2.66 0.82
N PHE A 146 -0.80 2.24 2.06
CA PHE A 146 -1.76 2.90 2.95
C PHE A 146 -1.33 4.31 3.35
N THR A 147 -0.03 4.53 3.56
CA THR A 147 0.49 5.83 3.99
C THR A 147 0.44 6.84 2.84
N LYS A 148 0.82 6.43 1.62
CA LYS A 148 0.76 7.28 0.42
C LYS A 148 -0.65 7.39 -0.18
N SER A 149 -1.63 6.63 0.33
CA SER A 149 -3.00 6.66 -0.19
C SER A 149 -3.74 7.95 0.17
N ARG A 150 -4.23 8.64 -0.86
CA ARG A 150 -5.07 9.84 -0.67
C ARG A 150 -6.48 9.54 -0.19
N LYS A 151 -6.95 8.31 -0.38
CA LYS A 151 -8.25 7.89 0.18
C LYS A 151 -8.12 7.55 1.66
N VAL A 152 -7.00 6.96 2.07
CA VAL A 152 -6.70 6.65 3.48
C VAL A 152 -6.41 7.93 4.26
N SER A 153 -5.69 8.90 3.69
CA SER A 153 -5.39 10.17 4.36
C SER A 153 -6.63 11.01 4.71
N ARG A 154 -7.76 10.78 4.02
CA ARG A 154 -9.06 11.42 4.32
C ARG A 154 -9.80 10.78 5.51
N LEU A 155 -9.33 9.64 6.01
CA LEU A 155 -9.94 8.99 7.17
C LEU A 155 -9.63 9.78 8.46
N PRO A 156 -10.55 9.76 9.45
CA PRO A 156 -10.27 10.27 10.79
C PRO A 156 -8.98 9.67 11.36
N ILE A 157 -8.22 10.47 12.11
CA ILE A 157 -6.92 10.05 12.67
C ILE A 157 -7.02 8.76 13.48
N ASP A 158 -8.10 8.58 14.25
CA ASP A 158 -8.32 7.38 15.06
C ASP A 158 -8.46 6.13 14.20
N ARG A 159 -9.20 6.23 13.09
CA ARG A 159 -9.34 5.12 12.13
C ARG A 159 -8.03 4.77 11.44
N ARG A 160 -7.20 5.78 11.13
CA ARG A 160 -5.86 5.52 10.59
C ARG A 160 -4.95 4.86 11.62
N ARG A 161 -5.00 5.29 12.88
CA ARG A 161 -4.25 4.67 13.99
C ARG A 161 -4.67 3.22 14.22
N GLU A 162 -5.97 2.95 14.22
CA GLU A 162 -6.51 1.58 14.30
C GLU A 162 -5.98 0.72 13.16
N LEU A 163 -6.05 1.21 11.92
CA LEU A 163 -5.57 0.52 10.73
C LEU A 163 -4.06 0.24 10.77
N GLY A 164 -3.24 1.26 11.03
CA GLY A 164 -1.78 1.11 11.10
C GLY A 164 -1.36 0.18 12.23
N THR A 165 -1.99 0.29 13.41
CA THR A 165 -1.75 -0.62 14.55
C THR A 165 -2.12 -2.06 14.19
N ALA A 166 -3.26 -2.28 13.53
CA ALA A 166 -3.69 -3.61 13.08
C ALA A 166 -2.68 -4.23 12.10
N ILE A 167 -2.22 -3.46 11.10
CA ILE A 167 -1.20 -3.90 10.13
C ILE A 167 0.08 -4.31 10.85
N LEU A 168 0.59 -3.47 11.76
CA LEU A 168 1.85 -3.71 12.48
C LEU A 168 1.76 -4.89 13.45
N SER A 169 0.57 -5.17 13.98
CA SER A 169 0.32 -6.26 14.94
C SER A 169 0.20 -7.63 14.30
N THR A 170 -0.03 -7.71 12.99
CA THR A 170 -0.11 -9.01 12.27
C THR A 170 1.19 -9.79 12.39
N GLY A 171 1.15 -11.10 12.18
CA GLY A 171 2.30 -12.00 12.21
C GLY A 171 2.55 -12.74 10.89
N THR A 172 1.54 -12.81 10.04
CA THR A 172 1.57 -13.59 8.79
C THR A 172 0.97 -12.80 7.63
N ARG A 173 1.26 -13.25 6.40
CA ARG A 173 0.73 -12.63 5.17
C ARG A 173 -0.79 -12.71 5.14
N GLU A 174 -1.32 -13.86 5.53
CA GLU A 174 -2.75 -14.16 5.53
C GLU A 174 -3.50 -13.24 6.49
N GLU A 175 -3.00 -13.08 7.72
CA GLU A 175 -3.55 -12.13 8.69
C GLU A 175 -3.53 -10.69 8.17
N LEU A 176 -2.45 -10.28 7.50
CA LEU A 176 -2.37 -8.94 6.91
C LEU A 176 -3.39 -8.75 5.78
N MET A 177 -3.58 -9.76 4.92
CA MET A 177 -4.62 -9.73 3.90
C MET A 177 -6.02 -9.65 4.51
N GLU A 178 -6.29 -10.39 5.58
CA GLU A 178 -7.56 -10.30 6.32
C GLU A 178 -7.80 -8.91 6.88
N VAL A 179 -6.78 -8.29 7.49
CA VAL A 179 -6.86 -6.89 7.97
C VAL A 179 -7.14 -5.93 6.81
N MET A 180 -6.48 -6.08 5.67
CA MET A 180 -6.73 -5.25 4.49
C MET A 180 -8.18 -5.38 4.01
N MET A 181 -8.69 -6.61 3.94
CA MET A 181 -10.05 -6.90 3.48
C MET A 181 -11.11 -6.38 4.46
N ALA A 182 -10.95 -6.64 5.75
CA ALA A 182 -11.85 -6.14 6.79
C ALA A 182 -11.91 -4.60 6.80
N SER A 183 -10.77 -3.95 6.55
CA SER A 183 -10.70 -2.49 6.48
C SER A 183 -11.48 -1.91 5.28
N LEU A 184 -11.53 -2.63 4.16
CA LEU A 184 -12.31 -2.24 2.98
C LEU A 184 -13.81 -2.36 3.22
N GLU A 185 -14.26 -3.37 3.97
CA GLU A 185 -15.69 -3.56 4.26
C GLU A 185 -16.28 -2.38 5.04
N VAL A 186 -15.50 -1.83 5.97
CA VAL A 186 -15.91 -0.74 6.87
C VAL A 186 -15.65 0.65 6.25
N ALA A 187 -14.81 0.74 5.21
CA ALA A 187 -14.44 2.01 4.59
C ALA A 187 -15.62 2.69 3.87
N GLN A 188 -16.19 3.73 4.49
CA GLN A 188 -17.22 4.57 3.87
C GLN A 188 -16.68 5.52 2.79
N THR A 189 -15.36 5.70 2.71
CA THR A 189 -14.70 6.58 1.75
C THR A 189 -14.58 5.98 0.34
N LEU A 190 -14.88 4.69 0.20
CA LEU A 190 -14.83 3.95 -1.06
C LEU A 190 -16.24 3.56 -1.50
N ASP A 191 -16.56 3.81 -2.76
CA ASP A 191 -17.78 3.27 -3.37
C ASP A 191 -17.70 1.74 -3.50
N GLU A 192 -18.86 1.10 -3.67
CA GLU A 192 -18.96 -0.36 -3.75
C GLU A 192 -18.15 -0.95 -4.91
N GLU A 193 -18.11 -0.28 -6.07
CA GLU A 193 -17.35 -0.74 -7.23
C GLU A 193 -15.85 -0.68 -6.96
N SER A 194 -15.33 0.43 -6.43
CA SER A 194 -13.94 0.56 -6.02
C SER A 194 -13.55 -0.50 -5.00
N ARG A 195 -14.39 -0.77 -4.00
CA ARG A 195 -14.13 -1.82 -2.98
C ARG A 195 -14.00 -3.21 -3.60
N LEU A 196 -14.93 -3.57 -4.51
CA LEU A 196 -14.90 -4.85 -5.19
C LEU A 196 -13.65 -5.02 -6.05
N LYS A 197 -13.25 -3.96 -6.76
CA LYS A 197 -12.04 -4.04 -7.58
C LYS A 197 -10.77 -4.12 -6.74
N ILE A 198 -10.65 -3.34 -5.64
CA ILE A 198 -9.52 -3.48 -4.69
C ILE A 198 -9.48 -4.91 -4.13
N ALA A 199 -10.62 -5.44 -3.71
CA ALA A 199 -10.71 -6.81 -3.19
C ALA A 199 -10.21 -7.85 -4.19
N ASN A 200 -10.62 -7.75 -5.46
CA ASN A 200 -10.14 -8.64 -6.52
C ASN A 200 -8.63 -8.49 -6.73
N ASP A 201 -8.11 -7.26 -6.80
CA ASP A 201 -6.67 -7.02 -6.99
C ASP A 201 -5.83 -7.61 -5.83
N VAL A 202 -6.31 -7.49 -4.58
CA VAL A 202 -5.65 -8.08 -3.39
C VAL A 202 -5.66 -9.61 -3.46
N LEU A 203 -6.80 -10.23 -3.81
CA LEU A 203 -6.93 -11.68 -3.92
C LEU A 203 -6.14 -12.26 -5.09
N GLU A 204 -6.03 -11.52 -6.20
CA GLU A 204 -5.26 -11.91 -7.38
C GLU A 204 -3.75 -11.61 -7.25
N GLY A 205 -3.33 -10.91 -6.19
CA GLY A 205 -1.94 -10.49 -5.99
C GLY A 205 -1.47 -9.36 -6.90
N GLN A 206 -2.40 -8.62 -7.51
CA GLN A 206 -2.14 -7.51 -8.42
C GLN A 206 -1.96 -6.19 -7.67
N PHE A 207 -1.09 -6.19 -6.65
CA PHE A 207 -0.79 -5.03 -5.80
C PHE A 207 -0.40 -3.75 -6.56
N HIS A 208 0.26 -3.85 -7.72
CA HIS A 208 0.57 -2.67 -8.55
C HIS A 208 -0.66 -1.87 -9.00
N ARG A 209 -1.83 -2.52 -9.15
CA ARG A 209 -3.09 -1.84 -9.50
C ARG A 209 -3.70 -1.07 -8.35
N LEU A 210 -3.34 -1.42 -7.11
CA LEU A 210 -3.84 -0.75 -5.91
C LEU A 210 -3.52 0.75 -5.89
N LEU A 211 -2.50 1.17 -6.62
CA LEU A 211 -2.04 2.55 -6.69
C LEU A 211 -2.89 3.43 -7.61
N LEU A 212 -3.72 2.82 -8.46
CA LEU A 212 -4.54 3.52 -9.45
C LEU A 212 -5.58 4.46 -8.77
N PRO A 213 -6.04 5.51 -9.48
CA PRO A 213 -6.98 6.50 -8.93
C PRO A 213 -8.33 5.89 -8.50
N ASP A 214 -8.80 4.87 -9.20
CA ASP A 214 -10.02 4.12 -8.87
C ASP A 214 -9.78 3.05 -7.79
N ARG A 215 -8.61 3.04 -7.15
CA ARG A 215 -8.21 2.18 -6.03
C ARG A 215 -7.82 3.01 -4.82
N PHE A 216 -6.55 3.03 -4.40
CA PHE A 216 -6.07 3.83 -3.27
C PHE A 216 -5.49 5.19 -3.67
N ASP A 217 -5.30 5.42 -4.97
CA ASP A 217 -4.88 6.71 -5.50
C ASP A 217 -3.53 7.18 -4.90
N CYS A 218 -2.50 6.36 -5.10
CA CYS A 218 -1.15 6.52 -4.56
C CYS A 218 -0.13 7.07 -5.58
N ASP A 219 -0.48 7.07 -6.87
CA ASP A 219 0.45 7.31 -7.99
C ASP A 219 0.44 8.75 -8.57
N GLU A 220 -0.34 9.68 -8.03
CA GLU A 220 -0.40 11.00 -8.67
C GLU A 220 0.74 11.90 -8.19
N PRO A 221 1.44 12.59 -9.12
CA PRO A 221 2.52 13.51 -8.75
C PRO A 221 2.04 14.61 -7.79
N PRO A 222 2.95 15.20 -6.98
CA PRO A 222 2.64 16.44 -6.29
C PRO A 222 2.17 17.47 -7.32
N ARG A 223 1.06 18.16 -7.03
CA ARG A 223 0.38 19.06 -7.97
C ARG A 223 1.39 20.03 -8.60
N ARG A 224 1.73 19.86 -9.88
CA ARG A 224 2.16 21.01 -10.70
C ARG A 224 0.96 21.93 -10.85
N GLY A 225 0.86 22.90 -9.94
CA GLY A 225 0.15 24.17 -10.10
C GLY A 225 -1.23 24.11 -10.74
N ALA A 226 -2.23 23.61 -10.01
CA ALA A 226 -3.64 23.96 -10.24
C ALA A 226 -4.02 25.25 -9.47
N ALA A 227 -3.10 26.21 -9.43
CA ALA A 227 -3.37 27.58 -9.00
C ALA A 227 -2.72 28.52 -10.03
N ALA A 228 -3.52 29.48 -10.53
CA ALA A 228 -3.19 30.52 -11.50
C ALA A 228 -3.13 30.11 -12.99
N ARG A 229 -4.30 29.82 -13.58
CA ARG A 229 -4.61 30.26 -14.95
C ARG A 229 -6.00 30.89 -15.02
N SER A 230 -6.11 32.07 -14.42
CA SER A 230 -7.05 33.09 -14.88
C SER A 230 -6.27 34.39 -15.09
N GLU A 231 -6.47 34.95 -16.28
CA GLU A 231 -6.13 36.30 -16.73
C GLU A 231 -4.75 36.54 -17.38
N GLY A 232 -4.77 36.96 -18.66
CA GLY A 232 -3.77 37.89 -19.20
C GLY A 232 -3.01 37.46 -20.45
N MET A 233 -3.32 38.11 -21.56
CA MET A 233 -2.74 38.06 -22.92
C MET A 233 -1.24 38.44 -23.03
N ASN A 234 -0.41 37.68 -23.75
CA ASN A 234 0.37 38.10 -24.96
C ASN A 234 1.39 37.04 -25.45
N PRO A 235 1.56 36.81 -26.78
CA PRO A 235 2.67 36.01 -27.32
C PRO A 235 3.77 36.95 -27.84
N GLY A 236 4.95 36.94 -27.21
CA GLY A 236 6.05 37.81 -27.63
C GLY A 236 7.37 37.54 -26.92
N ALA A 237 8.13 36.61 -27.50
CA ALA A 237 9.59 36.53 -27.49
C ALA A 237 10.36 36.23 -26.17
N SER A 238 11.41 35.44 -26.42
CA SER A 238 12.66 35.26 -25.66
C SER A 238 12.68 34.16 -24.59
N VAL A 239 13.43 33.11 -24.95
CA VAL A 239 14.01 32.08 -24.10
C VAL A 239 14.58 32.67 -22.80
N PRO A 240 14.45 31.95 -21.67
CA PRO A 240 15.64 31.75 -20.86
C PRO A 240 15.89 30.27 -20.55
N THR A 241 17.15 29.92 -20.75
CA THR A 241 17.91 28.87 -20.06
C THR A 241 17.43 28.68 -18.62
N VAL A 242 16.96 27.47 -18.30
CA VAL A 242 16.82 27.02 -16.92
C VAL A 242 17.76 25.83 -16.74
N LEU A 243 18.89 26.12 -16.07
CA LEU A 243 19.64 25.15 -15.31
C LEU A 243 18.63 24.47 -14.37
N GLY A 244 18.37 23.19 -14.61
CA GLY A 244 17.52 22.37 -13.75
C GLY A 244 18.15 22.29 -12.37
N ALA A 245 17.62 23.09 -11.46
CA ALA A 245 17.83 22.95 -10.04
C ALA A 245 17.35 21.56 -9.62
N ALA A 246 18.13 20.95 -8.74
CA ALA A 246 17.74 19.80 -7.96
C ALA A 246 16.38 20.06 -7.31
N GLU A 247 15.41 19.19 -7.61
CA GLU A 247 14.32 18.95 -6.68
C GLU A 247 14.69 17.64 -6.00
N GLU A 248 15.33 17.77 -4.84
CA GLU A 248 15.47 16.72 -3.84
C GLU A 248 14.04 16.32 -3.46
N ASP A 249 13.62 15.12 -3.88
CA ASP A 249 12.27 14.61 -3.68
C ASP A 249 12.30 13.41 -2.73
N ASP A 250 11.26 13.37 -1.90
CA ASP A 250 10.87 12.33 -0.94
C ASP A 250 11.73 12.11 0.32
N CYS A 251 11.56 13.00 1.31
CA CYS A 251 11.77 12.66 2.71
C CYS A 251 10.68 11.70 3.21
N ASP A 252 10.78 10.42 2.83
CA ASP A 252 10.06 9.30 3.48
C ASP A 252 10.32 9.25 5.00
N GLU A 253 11.32 9.99 5.50
CA GLU A 253 11.62 10.16 6.91
C GLU A 253 10.52 10.86 7.71
N GLU A 254 9.54 11.51 7.09
CA GLU A 254 8.49 12.24 7.78
C GLU A 254 7.20 11.45 7.99
N GLU A 255 7.13 10.16 7.63
CA GLU A 255 5.89 9.39 7.78
C GLU A 255 5.87 8.52 9.05
N CYS A 256 4.71 8.44 9.70
CA CYS A 256 4.49 7.59 10.87
C CYS A 256 3.68 6.34 10.47
N PRO A 257 4.22 5.12 10.63
CA PRO A 257 3.56 3.89 10.19
C PRO A 257 2.35 3.51 11.08
N ILE A 258 2.24 4.10 12.27
CA ILE A 258 1.08 3.85 13.17
C ILE A 258 -0.12 4.68 12.72
N CYS A 259 0.05 5.99 12.50
CA CYS A 259 -1.06 6.86 12.12
C CYS A 259 -1.22 7.06 10.61
N LEU A 260 -0.36 6.44 9.79
CA LEU A 260 -0.40 6.47 8.33
C LEU A 260 -0.49 7.91 7.82
N GLY A 261 0.44 8.74 8.27
CA GLY A 261 0.48 10.15 7.91
C GLY A 261 1.74 10.85 8.36
N ALA A 262 1.82 12.14 8.03
CA ALA A 262 2.93 13.00 8.37
C ALA A 262 3.16 13.03 9.90
N ARG A 263 4.42 12.86 10.27
CA ARG A 263 4.96 12.97 11.61
C ARG A 263 5.42 14.41 11.78
N ASP A 264 5.00 15.03 12.87
CA ASP A 264 5.59 16.30 13.29
C ASP A 264 7.04 16.02 13.72
N VAL A 265 8.01 16.51 12.95
CA VAL A 265 9.45 16.30 13.18
C VAL A 265 9.85 16.80 14.56
N ALA A 266 9.26 17.89 15.04
CA ALA A 266 9.57 18.46 16.36
C ALA A 266 9.15 17.54 17.52
N ASN A 267 8.15 16.68 17.31
CA ASN A 267 7.60 15.75 18.30
C ASN A 267 7.75 14.28 17.85
N ALA A 268 8.68 14.03 16.92
CA ALA A 268 9.03 12.70 16.46
C ALA A 268 9.86 12.00 17.53
N ARG A 269 9.62 10.70 17.69
CA ARG A 269 10.43 9.84 18.55
C ARG A 269 11.09 8.78 17.70
N VAL A 270 12.42 8.74 17.75
CA VAL A 270 13.24 7.71 17.10
C VAL A 270 13.64 6.67 18.14
N LEU A 271 13.30 5.42 17.88
CA LEU A 271 13.69 4.29 18.73
C LEU A 271 15.16 3.92 18.53
N PRO A 272 15.81 3.19 19.47
CA PRO A 272 17.21 2.76 19.33
C PRO A 272 17.52 1.93 18.07
N CYS A 273 16.50 1.36 17.44
CA CYS A 273 16.60 0.64 16.17
C CYS A 273 16.57 1.56 14.93
N GLY A 274 16.44 2.88 15.10
CA GLY A 274 16.39 3.88 14.02
C GLY A 274 14.99 4.20 13.47
N HIS A 275 13.94 3.46 13.86
CA HIS A 275 12.59 3.73 13.37
C HIS A 275 11.92 4.89 14.12
N GLY A 276 11.33 5.82 13.36
CA GLY A 276 10.67 7.01 13.89
C GLY A 276 9.14 6.94 13.88
N PHE A 277 8.51 7.58 14.88
CA PHE A 277 7.06 7.60 15.09
C PHE A 277 6.60 8.93 15.70
N CYS A 278 5.34 9.30 15.55
CA CYS A 278 4.78 10.39 16.37
C CYS A 278 4.87 10.02 17.85
N GLU A 279 5.19 10.98 18.72
CA GLU A 279 5.27 10.75 20.17
C GLU A 279 4.03 10.08 20.73
N GLU A 280 2.84 10.61 20.45
CA GLU A 280 1.59 10.02 20.93
C GLU A 280 1.42 8.57 20.47
N CYS A 281 1.73 8.28 19.20
CA CYS A 281 1.55 6.96 18.61
C CYS A 281 2.45 5.92 19.28
N ILE A 282 3.73 6.25 19.51
CA ILE A 282 4.66 5.30 20.12
C ILE A 282 4.42 5.15 21.62
N LEU A 283 3.98 6.22 22.30
CA LEU A 283 3.58 6.13 23.71
C LEU A 283 2.37 5.23 23.87
N ASP A 284 1.33 5.38 23.06
CA ASP A 284 0.16 4.51 23.10
C ASP A 284 0.50 3.05 22.79
N TRP A 285 1.35 2.83 21.78
CA TRP A 285 1.88 1.50 21.48
C TRP A 285 2.62 0.88 22.68
N SER A 286 3.50 1.64 23.33
CA SER A 286 4.24 1.17 24.51
C SER A 286 3.33 0.82 25.69
N ARG A 287 2.25 1.61 25.91
CA ARG A 287 1.26 1.35 26.95
C ARG A 287 0.51 0.05 26.69
N ALA A 288 0.15 -0.22 25.44
CA ALA A 288 -0.56 -1.43 25.04
C ALA A 288 0.30 -2.71 25.17
N HIS A 289 1.62 -2.60 24.96
CA HIS A 289 2.53 -3.76 24.90
C HIS A 289 3.36 -3.98 26.17
N GLY A 290 3.33 -3.04 27.13
CA GLY A 290 4.10 -3.15 28.37
C GLY A 290 5.58 -2.82 28.20
N CYS A 291 6.41 -3.08 29.21
CA CYS A 291 7.83 -2.72 29.20
C CYS A 291 8.71 -3.93 29.55
N PRO A 292 9.70 -4.30 28.71
CA PRO A 292 10.02 -3.70 27.40
C PRO A 292 8.91 -3.96 26.35
N PHE A 293 8.79 -3.07 25.35
CA PHE A 293 7.88 -3.23 24.21
C PHE A 293 8.66 -3.48 22.92
N PRO A 294 8.09 -4.19 21.93
CA PRO A 294 8.72 -4.36 20.62
C PRO A 294 8.53 -3.11 19.75
N CYS A 295 9.55 -2.74 18.97
CA CYS A 295 9.41 -1.76 17.90
C CYS A 295 8.28 -2.20 16.94
N PRO A 296 7.33 -1.33 16.58
CA PRO A 296 6.23 -1.71 15.67
C PRO A 296 6.70 -2.19 14.29
N VAL A 297 7.84 -1.66 13.80
CA VAL A 297 8.36 -1.97 12.46
C VAL A 297 9.26 -3.21 12.47
N CYS A 298 10.34 -3.20 13.25
CA CYS A 298 11.35 -4.28 13.22
C CYS A 298 11.29 -5.25 14.41
N ARG A 299 10.35 -5.04 15.34
CA ARG A 299 10.16 -5.85 16.57
C ARG A 299 11.36 -5.90 17.53
N ALA A 300 12.42 -5.13 17.28
CA ALA A 300 13.53 -5.00 18.20
C ALA A 300 13.04 -4.53 19.59
N PRO A 301 13.51 -5.15 20.69
CA PRO A 301 13.06 -4.80 22.02
C PRO A 301 13.49 -3.36 22.37
N CYS A 302 12.52 -2.55 22.79
CA CYS A 302 12.71 -1.16 23.19
C CYS A 302 12.46 -1.04 24.70
N GLN A 303 13.37 -0.36 25.40
CA GLN A 303 13.21 -0.03 26.81
C GLN A 303 12.86 1.45 26.96
N PRO A 304 11.89 1.83 27.82
CA PRO A 304 11.72 3.21 28.23
C PRO A 304 12.87 3.59 29.19
N GLY A 305 14.02 3.93 28.65
CA GLY A 305 15.07 4.57 29.43
C GLY A 305 14.69 6.04 29.71
N PRO A 306 15.06 6.61 30.87
CA PRO A 306 14.82 8.03 31.18
C PRO A 306 15.57 9.02 30.27
N GLY A 307 16.30 8.52 29.28
CA GLY A 307 16.88 9.27 28.15
C GLY A 307 16.97 8.44 26.87
N GLY A 308 16.13 7.42 26.72
CA GLY A 308 16.17 6.44 25.62
C GLY A 308 15.28 6.76 24.41
N ILE A 309 14.90 8.03 24.27
CA ILE A 309 14.24 8.56 23.09
C ILE A 309 15.15 9.68 22.60
N VAL A 310 16.00 9.38 21.63
CA VAL A 310 16.85 10.39 21.02
C VAL A 310 15.94 11.27 20.18
N ASN A 311 15.63 12.44 20.71
CA ASN A 311 15.33 13.57 19.84
C ASN A 311 16.71 13.98 19.33
N ASP A 312 17.03 13.64 18.08
CA ASP A 312 18.01 14.43 17.35
C ASP A 312 17.44 15.84 17.36
N GLU A 313 17.86 16.69 18.30
CA GLU A 313 18.18 18.14 18.21
C GLU A 313 18.66 18.63 19.61
N ASN A 314 19.97 18.93 19.74
CA ASN A 314 20.62 19.82 20.73
C ASN A 314 20.06 19.98 22.18
N GLY A 315 20.70 19.29 23.13
CA GLY A 315 21.23 19.78 24.42
C GLY A 315 20.43 20.74 25.33
N GLY A 316 19.86 20.19 26.42
CA GLY A 316 19.60 20.94 27.67
C GLY A 316 18.78 20.15 28.72
N PRO A 317 19.18 20.06 30.00
CA PRO A 317 18.47 19.23 30.99
C PRO A 317 17.37 20.03 31.69
N ARG A 318 16.11 19.60 31.62
CA ARG A 318 15.06 20.11 32.51
C ARG A 318 14.12 19.02 33.01
N THR A 319 13.71 19.27 34.25
CA THR A 319 13.21 18.38 35.29
C THR A 319 11.75 17.99 35.16
N SER A 320 11.41 16.86 35.78
CA SER A 320 10.08 16.29 35.98
C SER A 320 9.05 17.25 36.61
N PRO A 321 7.76 17.01 36.38
CA PRO A 321 6.92 16.65 37.52
C PRO A 321 5.99 15.45 37.28
N SER A 322 5.40 15.04 38.39
CA SER A 322 4.86 13.76 38.81
C SER A 322 3.38 13.49 38.50
N GLN A 323 3.08 12.19 38.31
CA GLN A 323 1.92 11.40 38.75
C GLN A 323 0.52 12.04 38.86
N SER A 324 -0.42 11.56 38.04
CA SER A 324 -1.73 10.95 38.38
C SER A 324 -2.53 10.88 37.04
N ILE A 325 -3.12 9.78 36.59
CA ILE A 325 -4.30 9.08 37.11
C ILE A 325 -4.37 7.74 36.35
N VAL A 326 -4.48 6.62 37.08
CA VAL A 326 -4.76 5.30 36.52
C VAL A 326 -6.04 4.81 37.21
N HIS A 327 -7.22 5.29 36.80
CA HIS A 327 -8.48 4.71 37.26
C HIS A 327 -9.75 5.13 36.48
N GLU A 328 -9.79 5.08 35.14
CA GLU A 328 -11.08 5.30 34.43
C GLU A 328 -11.19 4.75 32.99
N LEU A 329 -10.99 3.45 32.77
CA LEU A 329 -11.28 2.82 31.46
C LEU A 329 -11.95 1.43 31.58
N LEU A 330 -13.03 1.34 32.37
CA LEU A 330 -13.96 0.18 32.33
C LEU A 330 -15.44 0.63 32.51
N GLY A 331 -15.87 1.65 31.76
CA GLY A 331 -17.21 2.24 31.93
C GLY A 331 -17.92 2.74 30.66
N ILE A 332 -17.50 2.37 29.45
CA ILE A 332 -18.18 2.78 28.21
C ILE A 332 -18.73 1.58 27.47
N PHE A 333 -19.63 0.84 28.14
CA PHE A 333 -20.68 0.04 27.50
C PHE A 333 -21.89 0.01 28.44
N GLY A 334 -22.93 0.78 28.10
CA GLY A 334 -24.29 0.55 28.61
C GLY A 334 -24.94 1.71 29.39
N THR A 335 -25.55 2.65 28.65
CA THR A 335 -27.00 2.87 28.68
C THR A 335 -27.47 3.19 27.27
#